data_AF-A0A4P9YTU1-F1
#
_entry.id   AF-A0A4P9YTU1-F1
#
_cell.length_a   1.000
_cell.length_b   1.000
_cell.length_c   1.000
_cell.angle_alpha   90.00
_cell.angle_beta   90.00
_cell.angle_gamma   90.00
#
_symmetry.space_group_name_H-M   'P 1'
#
loop_
_entity.id
_entity.type
_entity.pdbx_description
1 polymer ?
#
loop_
_entity_poly.entity_id
_entity_poly.type
_entity_poly.pdbx_seq_one_letter_code
_entity_poly.pdbx_strand_id
1 'polypeptide(L)'
;MLLYEEPHDPRDQCIIAVSGYVCGSEHTLRAVFLACFICAVVTMVAAGAVIAYRLGHGLMTSLYRRIDEYLMPMPVDVLLVGWFVEKLLRTIAYAILFGDWAGYRMPYEVIYLLASTFVRITVVQFTIGIISHIPPVFSQRVRSHVRYYGRHAPRSPATPPSPTTKTLEQHEKYLLYVPPIRALYWFNVIYTTLWVLFTLGSGVLVSMGSSVSTVRFNFVFNEILSIASFFNYIIILLVSAYYCYGFYRIIESHTLSSSRSTDSQEKEKKVASNFRKIFLAVLALPLINILGTILRSIFVHYPSITSQVRIADLLLHQIIVYCCIEWIIFAFIFRSSRNQVRSRGASRAFSSSPSNNFSHPGGNTSGSKLQAASGSMPAPSTTQATLTTFVGSEASRREYAAHSTNGATVSSAPASPA
;
A
#
# COMPACT_ATOMS: atom_id res chain seq x y z
N MET A 1 -45.38 -24.88 43.94
CA MET A 1 -43.95 -24.74 43.59
C MET A 1 -43.91 -24.34 42.12
N LEU A 2 -44.08 -23.04 41.87
CA LEU A 2 -43.97 -22.47 40.53
C LEU A 2 -42.48 -22.44 40.22
N LEU A 3 -42.06 -23.20 39.21
CA LEU A 3 -40.75 -23.04 38.59
C LEU A 3 -40.71 -21.59 38.08
N TYR A 4 -40.03 -20.73 38.83
CA TYR A 4 -39.51 -19.49 38.28
C TYR A 4 -38.54 -19.94 37.18
N GLU A 5 -38.98 -19.86 35.93
CA GLU A 5 -38.06 -19.78 34.81
C GLU A 5 -37.08 -18.65 35.16
N GLU A 6 -35.81 -18.99 35.31
CA GLU A 6 -34.75 -17.98 35.36
C GLU A 6 -34.95 -17.10 34.13
N PRO A 7 -35.03 -15.77 34.30
CA PRO A 7 -35.11 -14.88 33.15
C PRO A 7 -33.86 -15.16 32.31
N HIS A 8 -34.06 -15.72 31.11
CA HIS A 8 -33.02 -15.86 30.10
C HIS A 8 -32.22 -14.56 30.08
N ASP A 9 -30.93 -14.65 30.41
CA ASP A 9 -30.08 -13.47 30.55
C ASP A 9 -30.17 -12.71 29.21
N PRO A 10 -30.59 -11.42 29.18
CA PRO A 10 -30.68 -10.65 27.94
C PRO A 10 -29.34 -10.57 27.19
N ARG A 11 -28.25 -11.03 27.82
CA ARG A 11 -26.93 -11.25 27.22
C ARG A 11 -26.87 -12.42 26.22
N ASP A 12 -27.80 -13.37 26.24
CA ASP A 12 -27.84 -14.50 25.29
C ASP A 12 -28.37 -14.10 23.91
N GLN A 13 -29.00 -12.92 23.79
CA GLN A 13 -29.57 -12.42 22.55
C GLN A 13 -28.74 -11.31 21.88
N CYS A 14 -27.56 -11.01 22.43
CA CYS A 14 -26.74 -9.87 22.03
C CYS A 14 -25.32 -10.31 21.66
N ILE A 15 -24.95 -10.14 20.39
CA ILE A 15 -23.61 -10.49 19.88
C ILE A 15 -22.76 -9.22 19.75
N ILE A 16 -21.48 -9.28 20.13
CA ILE A 16 -20.56 -8.15 19.91
C ILE A 16 -20.19 -8.06 18.43
N ALA A 17 -20.47 -6.90 17.82
CA ALA A 17 -19.94 -6.46 16.54
C ALA A 17 -18.97 -5.27 16.76
N VAL A 18 -18.27 -4.79 15.71
CA VAL A 18 -17.39 -3.59 15.79
C VAL A 18 -18.17 -2.40 16.37
N SER A 19 -19.50 -2.42 16.22
CA SER A 19 -20.48 -1.42 16.64
C SER A 19 -21.07 -1.59 18.05
N GLY A 20 -20.60 -2.56 18.85
CA GLY A 20 -21.11 -2.88 20.19
C GLY A 20 -22.02 -4.11 20.18
N TYR A 21 -22.84 -4.28 21.22
CA TYR A 21 -23.81 -5.37 21.28
C TYR A 21 -24.92 -5.15 20.22
N VAL A 22 -25.05 -6.09 19.29
CA VAL A 22 -26.13 -6.17 18.32
C VAL A 22 -27.10 -7.22 18.84
N CYS A 23 -28.28 -6.75 19.26
CA CYS A 23 -29.34 -7.59 19.76
C CYS A 23 -30.46 -7.65 18.71
N GLY A 24 -31.01 -8.82 18.46
CA GLY A 24 -32.03 -9.03 17.44
C GLY A 24 -32.55 -10.46 17.49
N SER A 25 -33.55 -10.78 16.67
CA SER A 25 -34.00 -12.17 16.58
C SER A 25 -32.85 -13.05 16.09
N GLU A 26 -32.70 -14.22 16.70
CA GLU A 26 -31.60 -15.16 16.44
C GLU A 26 -31.47 -15.46 14.93
N HIS A 27 -32.59 -15.64 14.23
CA HIS A 27 -32.63 -15.87 12.79
C HIS A 27 -32.08 -14.69 11.97
N THR A 28 -32.39 -13.44 12.35
CA THR A 28 -31.94 -12.25 11.62
C THR A 28 -30.43 -12.07 11.79
N LEU A 29 -29.93 -12.22 13.02
CA LEU A 29 -28.49 -12.12 13.30
C LEU A 29 -27.72 -13.21 12.57
N ARG A 30 -28.18 -14.47 12.62
CA ARG A 30 -27.54 -15.57 11.87
C ARG A 30 -27.51 -15.31 10.36
N ALA A 31 -28.60 -14.82 9.78
CA ALA A 31 -28.64 -14.49 8.35
C ALA A 31 -27.64 -13.37 7.98
N VAL A 32 -27.54 -12.33 8.81
CA VAL A 32 -26.60 -11.20 8.64
C VAL A 32 -25.15 -11.69 8.73
N PHE A 33 -24.81 -12.47 9.75
CA PHE A 33 -23.47 -13.04 9.90
C PHE A 33 -23.14 -14.02 8.78
N LEU A 34 -24.12 -14.76 8.25
CA LEU A 34 -23.94 -15.66 7.11
C LEU A 34 -23.63 -14.88 5.85
N ALA A 35 -24.35 -13.79 5.59
CA ALA A 35 -24.06 -12.90 4.47
C ALA A 35 -22.65 -12.27 4.59
N CYS A 36 -22.27 -11.81 5.79
CA CYS A 36 -20.93 -11.31 6.07
C CYS A 36 -19.84 -12.38 5.89
N PHE A 37 -20.09 -13.62 6.32
CA PHE A 37 -19.20 -14.75 6.13
C PHE A 37 -18.99 -15.05 4.65
N ILE A 38 -20.07 -15.17 3.88
CA ILE A 38 -20.00 -15.41 2.43
C ILE A 38 -19.23 -14.26 1.75
N CYS A 39 -19.51 -12.99 2.08
CA CYS A 39 -18.76 -11.86 1.50
C CYS A 39 -17.27 -11.93 1.86
N ALA A 40 -16.93 -12.28 3.10
CA ALA A 40 -15.55 -12.42 3.53
C ALA A 40 -14.81 -13.53 2.78
N VAL A 41 -15.43 -14.72 2.63
CA VAL A 41 -14.87 -15.85 1.88
C VAL A 41 -14.68 -15.49 0.41
N VAL A 42 -15.71 -14.95 -0.24
CA VAL A 42 -15.64 -14.56 -1.66
C VAL A 42 -14.53 -13.53 -1.90
N THR A 43 -14.40 -12.55 -1.01
CA THR A 43 -13.39 -11.49 -1.12
C THR A 43 -11.98 -12.02 -0.80
N MET A 44 -11.84 -12.93 0.16
CA MET A 44 -10.60 -13.65 0.44
C MET A 44 -10.13 -14.46 -0.77
N VAL A 45 -11.03 -15.21 -1.41
CA VAL A 45 -10.72 -16.00 -2.61
C VAL A 45 -10.32 -15.09 -3.76
N ALA A 46 -11.02 -13.96 -3.97
CA ALA A 46 -10.65 -12.97 -4.99
C ALA A 46 -9.24 -12.39 -4.74
N ALA A 47 -8.93 -11.99 -3.51
CA ALA A 47 -7.60 -11.53 -3.12
C ALA A 47 -6.53 -12.61 -3.37
N GLY A 48 -6.80 -13.84 -2.93
CA GLY A 48 -5.92 -15.00 -3.13
C GLY A 48 -5.65 -15.30 -4.61
N ALA A 49 -6.67 -15.19 -5.47
CA ALA A 49 -6.52 -15.37 -6.91
C ALA A 49 -5.60 -14.29 -7.54
N VAL A 50 -5.73 -13.04 -7.11
CA VAL A 50 -4.85 -11.95 -7.57
C VAL A 50 -3.42 -12.15 -7.06
N ILE A 51 -3.24 -12.59 -5.81
CA ILE A 51 -1.93 -12.93 -5.23
C ILE A 51 -1.28 -14.06 -6.06
N ALA A 52 -2.00 -15.17 -6.25
CA ALA A 52 -1.53 -16.32 -7.00
C ALA A 52 -1.15 -15.96 -8.44
N TYR A 53 -1.97 -15.14 -9.11
CA TYR A 53 -1.67 -14.64 -10.46
C TYR A 53 -0.36 -13.83 -10.49
N ARG A 54 -0.17 -12.91 -9.53
CA ARG A 54 1.04 -12.08 -9.45
C ARG A 54 2.28 -12.90 -9.13
N LEU A 55 2.19 -13.87 -8.23
CA LEU A 55 3.27 -14.80 -7.89
C LEU A 55 3.66 -15.66 -9.10
N GLY A 56 2.68 -16.29 -9.77
CA GLY A 56 2.92 -17.16 -10.93
C GLY A 56 3.57 -16.45 -12.12
N HIS A 57 3.45 -15.12 -12.21
CA HIS A 57 4.07 -14.30 -13.26
C HIS A 57 5.31 -13.51 -12.78
N GLY A 58 5.79 -13.76 -11.55
CA GLY A 58 6.96 -13.07 -10.98
C GLY A 58 6.76 -11.55 -10.84
N LEU A 59 5.53 -11.08 -10.66
CA LEU A 59 5.20 -9.67 -10.42
C LEU A 59 5.30 -9.29 -8.94
N MET A 60 5.11 -10.27 -8.06
CA MET A 60 5.25 -10.15 -6.61
C MET A 60 6.46 -10.96 -6.19
N THR A 61 7.55 -10.29 -5.82
CA THR A 61 8.81 -10.95 -5.44
C THR A 61 9.10 -10.84 -3.95
N SER A 62 8.62 -9.78 -3.29
CA SER A 62 8.73 -9.58 -1.86
C SER A 62 7.69 -8.59 -1.36
N LEU A 63 7.21 -8.79 -0.13
CA LEU A 63 6.34 -7.82 0.57
C LEU A 63 7.10 -6.59 1.05
N TYR A 64 8.40 -6.75 1.34
CA TYR A 64 9.25 -5.68 1.84
C TYR A 64 10.50 -5.57 0.98
N ARG A 65 10.95 -4.34 0.73
CA ARG A 65 12.17 -4.03 0.00
C ARG A 65 13.15 -3.31 0.91
N ARG A 66 14.43 -3.67 0.83
CA ARG A 66 15.48 -2.92 1.52
C ARG A 66 15.74 -1.59 0.81
N ILE A 67 15.59 -0.47 1.52
CA ILE A 67 15.90 0.90 1.10
C ILE A 67 16.72 1.55 2.22
N ASP A 68 17.94 1.99 1.93
CA ASP A 68 18.88 2.56 2.91
C ASP A 68 19.01 1.69 4.18
N GLU A 69 19.16 0.37 4.00
CA GLU A 69 19.22 -0.67 5.07
C GLU A 69 17.89 -1.01 5.77
N TYR A 70 16.85 -0.20 5.61
CA TYR A 70 15.53 -0.43 6.23
C TYR A 70 14.60 -1.24 5.33
N LEU A 71 13.78 -2.11 5.92
CA LEU A 71 12.74 -2.85 5.19
C LEU A 71 11.48 -1.98 5.03
N MET A 72 11.21 -1.57 3.79
CA MET A 72 10.08 -0.74 3.44
C MET A 72 8.99 -1.53 2.72
N PRO A 73 7.70 -1.28 3.03
CA PRO A 73 6.61 -2.04 2.44
C PRO A 73 6.48 -1.78 0.94
N MET A 74 6.28 -2.85 0.16
CA MET A 74 5.84 -2.75 -1.22
C MET A 74 4.34 -2.45 -1.22
N PRO A 75 3.91 -1.24 -1.61
CA PRO A 75 2.58 -0.73 -1.31
C PRO A 75 1.45 -1.63 -1.80
N VAL A 76 1.47 -2.04 -3.07
CA VAL A 76 0.42 -2.87 -3.67
C VAL A 76 0.42 -4.29 -3.11
N ASP A 77 1.59 -4.88 -2.88
CA ASP A 77 1.69 -6.27 -2.45
C ASP A 77 1.33 -6.41 -0.96
N VAL A 78 1.74 -5.45 -0.13
CA VAL A 78 1.34 -5.36 1.28
C VAL A 78 -0.16 -5.08 1.42
N LEU A 79 -0.73 -4.22 0.56
CA LEU A 79 -2.18 -3.98 0.54
C LEU A 79 -2.95 -5.27 0.28
N LEU A 80 -2.53 -6.01 -0.75
CA LEU A 80 -3.18 -7.24 -1.20
C LEU A 80 -3.09 -8.35 -0.14
N VAL A 81 -1.91 -8.57 0.45
CA VAL A 81 -1.73 -9.58 1.50
C VAL A 81 -2.39 -9.15 2.82
N GLY A 82 -2.31 -7.87 3.18
CA GLY A 82 -2.97 -7.34 4.37
C GLY A 82 -4.48 -7.56 4.34
N TRP A 83 -5.13 -7.30 3.20
CA TRP A 83 -6.55 -7.58 3.03
C TRP A 83 -6.90 -9.05 2.92
N PHE A 84 -6.02 -9.87 2.32
CA PHE A 84 -6.20 -11.32 2.38
C PHE A 84 -6.20 -11.85 3.82
N VAL A 85 -5.23 -11.42 4.64
CA VAL A 85 -5.13 -11.80 6.06
C VAL A 85 -6.32 -11.27 6.85
N GLU A 86 -6.73 -10.03 6.62
CA GLU A 86 -7.90 -9.44 7.27
C GLU A 86 -9.18 -10.25 6.98
N LYS A 87 -9.43 -10.61 5.73
CA LYS A 87 -10.60 -11.43 5.35
C LYS A 87 -10.51 -12.86 5.87
N LEU A 88 -9.32 -13.45 5.93
CA LEU A 88 -9.10 -14.74 6.57
C LEU A 88 -9.47 -14.69 8.05
N LEU A 89 -8.98 -13.69 8.79
CA LEU A 89 -9.30 -13.51 10.21
C LEU A 89 -10.81 -13.29 10.43
N ARG A 90 -11.46 -12.49 9.59
CA ARG A 90 -12.93 -12.33 9.65
C ARG A 90 -13.68 -13.61 9.37
N THR A 91 -13.23 -14.40 8.39
CA THR A 91 -13.82 -15.70 8.06
C THR A 91 -13.72 -16.64 9.26
N ILE A 92 -12.57 -16.68 9.93
CA ILE A 92 -12.37 -17.46 11.16
C ILE A 92 -13.29 -16.97 12.27
N ALA A 93 -13.38 -15.65 12.50
CA ALA A 93 -14.27 -15.09 13.52
C ALA A 93 -15.74 -15.47 13.26
N TYR A 94 -16.23 -15.31 12.04
CA TYR A 94 -17.58 -15.70 11.68
C TYR A 94 -17.81 -17.22 11.74
N ALA A 95 -16.81 -18.04 11.43
CA ALA A 95 -16.90 -19.49 11.58
C ALA A 95 -17.05 -19.90 13.06
N ILE A 96 -16.32 -19.26 13.98
CA ILE A 96 -16.46 -19.46 15.43
C ILE A 96 -17.89 -19.14 15.87
N LEU A 97 -18.49 -18.08 15.30
CA LEU A 97 -19.86 -17.66 15.62
C LEU A 97 -20.93 -18.67 15.18
N PHE A 98 -20.67 -19.47 14.14
CA PHE A 98 -21.55 -20.58 13.73
C PHE A 98 -21.35 -21.86 14.55
N GLY A 99 -20.24 -21.97 15.28
CA GLY A 99 -20.00 -23.06 16.23
C GLY A 99 -20.60 -22.78 17.61
N ASP A 100 -19.93 -23.26 18.65
CA ASP A 100 -20.30 -23.02 20.05
C ASP A 100 -19.82 -21.62 20.51
N TRP A 101 -20.51 -20.57 20.05
CA TRP A 101 -20.09 -19.17 20.25
C TRP A 101 -19.96 -18.79 21.73
N ALA A 102 -20.75 -19.41 22.63
CA ALA A 102 -20.72 -19.14 24.06
C ALA A 102 -19.39 -19.57 24.69
N GLY A 103 -18.87 -20.75 24.30
CA GLY A 103 -17.57 -21.26 24.76
C GLY A 103 -16.37 -20.51 24.16
N TYR A 104 -16.53 -19.91 22.97
CA TYR A 104 -15.45 -19.26 22.22
C TYR A 104 -15.56 -17.74 22.12
N ARG A 105 -16.31 -17.11 23.04
CA ARG A 105 -16.53 -15.65 23.03
C ARG A 105 -15.25 -14.83 23.03
N MET A 106 -14.30 -15.13 23.93
CA MET A 106 -13.02 -14.40 24.00
C MET A 106 -12.19 -14.56 22.71
N PRO A 107 -11.93 -15.79 22.20
CA PRO A 107 -11.26 -15.96 20.90
C PRO A 107 -11.93 -15.21 19.75
N TYR A 108 -13.27 -15.26 19.67
CA TYR A 108 -14.03 -14.53 18.66
C TYR A 108 -13.76 -13.02 18.73
N GLU A 109 -13.92 -12.41 19.91
CA GLU A 109 -13.74 -10.97 20.11
C GLU A 109 -12.31 -10.52 19.77
N VAL A 110 -11.30 -11.27 20.21
CA VAL A 110 -9.89 -10.98 19.93
C VAL A 110 -9.59 -11.07 18.43
N ILE A 111 -10.01 -12.14 17.75
CA ILE A 111 -9.75 -12.33 16.31
C ILE A 111 -10.47 -11.27 15.49
N TYR A 112 -11.71 -10.96 15.85
CA TYR A 112 -12.54 -10.00 15.14
C TYR A 112 -12.00 -8.56 15.26
N LEU A 113 -11.56 -8.17 16.46
CA LEU A 113 -10.88 -6.89 16.68
C LEU A 113 -9.54 -6.84 15.96
N LEU A 114 -8.76 -7.92 15.99
CA LEU A 114 -7.49 -8.02 15.26
C LEU A 114 -7.71 -7.81 13.76
N ALA A 115 -8.71 -8.46 13.17
CA ALA A 115 -9.08 -8.28 11.76
C ALA A 115 -9.39 -6.81 11.44
N SER A 116 -10.15 -6.14 12.30
CA SER A 116 -10.49 -4.72 12.15
C SER A 116 -9.25 -3.81 12.19
N THR A 117 -8.26 -4.17 13.01
CA THR A 117 -6.97 -3.45 13.11
C THR A 117 -6.08 -3.66 11.89
N PHE A 118 -6.13 -4.82 11.24
CA PHE A 118 -5.38 -5.08 10.00
C PHE A 118 -5.75 -4.12 8.87
N VAL A 119 -7.00 -3.67 8.75
CA VAL A 119 -7.39 -2.66 7.76
C VAL A 119 -6.57 -1.38 7.94
N ARG A 120 -6.43 -0.90 9.18
CA ARG A 120 -5.70 0.34 9.51
C ARG A 120 -4.21 0.20 9.23
N ILE A 121 -3.62 -0.90 9.73
CA ILE A 121 -2.20 -1.20 9.53
C ILE A 121 -1.90 -1.27 8.03
N THR A 122 -2.75 -1.92 7.26
CA THR A 122 -2.56 -2.09 5.81
C THR A 122 -2.62 -0.76 5.07
N VAL A 123 -3.57 0.13 5.42
CA VAL A 123 -3.64 1.48 4.83
C VAL A 123 -2.39 2.31 5.18
N VAL A 124 -1.93 2.26 6.44
CA VAL A 124 -0.71 2.96 6.86
C VAL A 124 0.52 2.42 6.14
N GLN A 125 0.68 1.09 6.05
CA GLN A 125 1.79 0.47 5.34
C GLN A 125 1.75 0.75 3.83
N PHE A 126 0.55 0.80 3.23
CA PHE A 126 0.38 1.24 1.85
C PHE A 126 0.89 2.67 1.67
N THR A 127 0.45 3.61 2.51
CA THR A 127 0.86 5.02 2.43
C THR A 127 2.37 5.18 2.66
N ILE A 128 2.94 4.51 3.68
CA ILE A 128 4.40 4.52 3.93
C ILE A 128 5.16 3.93 2.74
N GLY A 129 4.64 2.86 2.14
CA GLY A 129 5.20 2.26 0.94
C GLY A 129 5.20 3.21 -0.24
N ILE A 130 4.17 4.05 -0.40
CA ILE A 130 4.21 5.10 -1.42
C ILE A 130 5.31 6.12 -1.12
N ILE A 131 5.34 6.64 0.11
CA ILE A 131 6.28 7.70 0.52
C ILE A 131 7.74 7.22 0.35
N SER A 132 8.04 5.98 0.76
CA SER A 132 9.38 5.42 0.71
C SER A 132 9.88 5.15 -0.71
N HIS A 133 8.97 5.06 -1.69
CA HIS A 133 9.30 4.79 -3.09
C HIS A 133 9.24 6.06 -3.97
N ILE A 134 9.02 7.25 -3.40
CA ILE A 134 9.14 8.52 -4.12
C ILE A 134 10.61 8.72 -4.51
N PRO A 135 10.93 8.93 -5.81
CA PRO A 135 12.31 9.15 -6.23
C PRO A 135 12.93 10.38 -5.54
N PRO A 136 14.22 10.34 -5.17
CA PRO A 136 14.89 11.43 -4.44
C PRO A 136 14.83 12.80 -5.15
N VAL A 137 14.77 12.80 -6.48
CA VAL A 137 14.65 14.01 -7.33
C VAL A 137 13.41 14.85 -6.99
N PHE A 138 12.35 14.22 -6.48
CA PHE A 138 11.12 14.89 -6.05
C PHE A 138 11.05 15.18 -4.56
N SER A 139 12.10 14.79 -3.82
CA SER A 139 12.17 14.97 -2.38
C SER A 139 12.93 16.25 -2.05
N GLN A 140 12.40 17.02 -1.11
CA GLN A 140 13.09 18.21 -0.58
C GLN A 140 14.43 17.87 0.12
N ARG A 141 14.72 16.58 0.41
CA ARG A 141 15.97 16.14 1.05
C ARG A 141 17.22 16.45 0.22
N VAL A 142 17.11 16.48 -1.11
CA VAL A 142 18.26 16.69 -2.01
C VAL A 142 18.67 18.17 -2.11
N ARG A 143 17.87 19.09 -1.53
CA ARG A 143 18.11 20.54 -1.57
C ARG A 143 19.39 20.96 -0.83
N SER A 144 19.85 20.17 0.15
CA SER A 144 21.12 20.42 0.86
C SER A 144 22.34 20.08 0.01
N HIS A 145 22.28 19.04 -0.83
CA HIS A 145 23.41 18.66 -1.68
C HIS A 145 23.54 19.50 -2.95
N VAL A 146 22.43 19.87 -3.60
CA VAL A 146 22.50 20.68 -4.84
C VAL A 146 22.94 22.13 -4.55
N ARG A 147 22.60 22.70 -3.39
CA ARG A 147 23.16 23.99 -2.96
C ARG A 147 24.66 23.96 -2.68
N TYR A 148 25.22 22.80 -2.35
CA TYR A 148 26.67 22.63 -2.15
C TYR A 148 27.44 22.63 -3.47
N TYR A 149 26.91 21.98 -4.52
CA TYR A 149 27.55 21.98 -5.85
C TYR A 149 27.42 23.32 -6.58
N GLY A 150 26.31 24.05 -6.41
CA GLY A 150 26.14 25.37 -7.02
C GLY A 150 27.02 26.48 -6.42
N ARG A 151 27.55 26.29 -5.21
CA ARG A 151 28.39 27.29 -4.52
C ARG A 151 29.89 27.11 -4.79
N HIS A 152 30.30 25.94 -5.28
CA HIS A 152 31.69 25.60 -5.58
C HIS A 152 31.99 25.45 -7.08
N ALA A 153 31.00 25.68 -7.95
CA ALA A 153 31.29 25.84 -9.37
C ALA A 153 32.14 27.12 -9.56
N PRO A 154 33.36 27.03 -10.12
CA PRO A 154 34.18 28.20 -10.37
C PRO A 154 33.40 29.17 -11.27
N ARG A 155 33.24 30.41 -10.81
CA ARG A 155 32.64 31.51 -11.56
C ARG A 155 33.49 31.73 -12.82
N SER A 156 33.10 31.11 -13.93
CA SER A 156 33.61 31.54 -15.24
C SER A 156 32.92 32.85 -15.59
N PRO A 157 33.66 33.95 -15.80
CA PRO A 157 33.08 35.16 -16.36
C PRO A 157 32.77 34.92 -17.84
N ALA A 158 31.68 35.51 -18.33
CA ALA A 158 31.26 35.53 -19.75
C ALA A 158 30.53 34.29 -20.30
N THR A 159 29.41 33.90 -19.70
CA THR A 159 28.36 33.16 -20.44
C THR A 159 27.01 33.87 -20.21
N PRO A 160 26.21 34.13 -21.26
CA PRO A 160 24.89 34.75 -21.10
C PRO A 160 24.03 33.91 -20.15
N PRO A 161 23.04 34.51 -19.43
CA PRO A 161 22.18 33.76 -18.53
C PRO A 161 21.47 32.65 -19.30
N SER A 162 21.93 31.42 -19.05
CA SER A 162 21.31 30.20 -19.55
C SER A 162 19.84 30.17 -19.13
N PRO A 163 18.92 29.58 -19.95
CA PRO A 163 17.49 29.43 -19.62
C PRO A 163 17.20 28.55 -18.37
N THR A 164 18.23 28.19 -17.60
CA THR A 164 18.20 27.33 -16.42
C THR A 164 17.50 27.92 -15.20
N THR A 165 17.35 29.25 -15.08
CA THR A 165 16.65 29.84 -13.93
C THR A 165 15.14 29.56 -13.96
N LYS A 166 14.50 29.56 -15.14
CA LYS A 166 13.06 29.25 -15.25
C LYS A 166 12.74 27.78 -14.96
N THR A 167 13.61 26.85 -15.35
CA THR A 167 13.45 25.42 -15.07
C THR A 167 13.68 25.10 -13.59
N LEU A 168 14.58 25.83 -12.90
CA LEU A 168 14.84 25.65 -11.47
C LEU A 168 13.66 26.14 -10.61
N GLU A 169 13.07 27.30 -10.93
CA GLU A 169 11.85 27.78 -10.27
C GLU A 169 10.64 26.85 -10.52
N GLN A 170 10.52 26.30 -11.73
CA GLN A 170 9.49 25.29 -12.01
C GLN A 170 9.71 24.03 -11.17
N HIS A 171 10.94 23.56 -11.00
CA HIS A 171 11.26 22.40 -10.17
C HIS A 171 10.92 22.62 -8.68
N GLU A 172 11.15 23.83 -8.14
CA GLU A 172 10.82 24.13 -6.74
C GLU A 172 9.32 24.00 -6.44
N LYS A 173 8.46 24.25 -7.43
CA LYS A 173 7.03 24.10 -7.27
C LYS A 173 6.66 22.65 -6.91
N TYR A 174 7.36 21.63 -7.41
CA TYR A 174 6.92 20.22 -7.38
C TYR A 174 7.52 19.38 -6.24
N LEU A 175 8.27 19.98 -5.32
CA LEU A 175 8.96 19.22 -4.27
C LEU A 175 8.03 18.84 -3.10
N LEU A 176 8.01 17.54 -2.76
CA LEU A 176 7.32 17.02 -1.58
C LEU A 176 8.27 16.91 -0.39
N TYR A 177 7.72 17.17 0.80
CA TYR A 177 8.41 16.79 2.03
C TYR A 177 8.36 15.27 2.17
N VAL A 178 9.53 14.64 2.28
CA VAL A 178 9.67 13.18 2.46
C VAL A 178 10.44 12.93 3.76
N PRO A 179 9.79 12.49 4.85
CA PRO A 179 10.44 12.22 6.15
C PRO A 179 11.53 11.16 5.99
N PRO A 180 12.64 11.19 6.77
CA PRO A 180 13.73 10.22 6.70
C PRO A 180 13.25 8.75 6.64
N ILE A 181 13.90 7.91 5.82
CA ILE A 181 13.55 6.48 5.67
C ILE A 181 13.59 5.79 7.05
N ARG A 182 14.64 6.08 7.85
CA ARG A 182 14.73 5.63 9.25
C ARG A 182 13.50 6.02 10.09
N ALA A 183 13.04 7.27 9.98
CA ALA A 183 11.89 7.74 10.74
C ALA A 183 10.59 7.04 10.31
N LEU A 184 10.37 6.87 9.00
CA LEU A 184 9.23 6.15 8.46
C LEU A 184 9.21 4.67 8.90
N TYR A 185 10.37 4.03 8.92
CA TYR A 185 10.50 2.64 9.37
C TYR A 185 10.11 2.48 10.83
N TRP A 186 10.72 3.26 11.72
CA TRP A 186 10.44 3.18 13.16
C TRP A 186 9.01 3.60 13.47
N PHE A 187 8.48 4.62 12.79
CA PHE A 187 7.06 4.97 12.88
C PHE A 187 6.16 3.78 12.51
N ASN A 188 6.44 3.10 11.40
CA ASN A 188 5.65 1.94 10.98
C ASN A 188 5.68 0.81 12.02
N VAL A 189 6.88 0.47 12.52
CA VAL A 189 7.07 -0.59 13.53
C VAL A 189 6.35 -0.25 14.83
N ILE A 190 6.56 0.96 15.35
CA ILE A 190 5.96 1.42 16.62
C ILE A 190 4.44 1.50 16.47
N TYR A 191 3.93 2.13 15.41
CA TYR A 191 2.51 2.24 15.14
C TYR A 191 1.85 0.86 15.05
N THR A 192 2.40 -0.05 14.23
CA THR A 192 1.85 -1.40 14.06
C THR A 192 1.85 -2.17 15.37
N THR A 193 2.95 -2.14 16.11
CA THR A 193 3.08 -2.86 17.39
C THR A 193 2.12 -2.33 18.44
N LEU A 194 2.06 -1.01 18.62
CA LEU A 194 1.16 -0.38 19.60
C LEU A 194 -0.30 -0.68 19.28
N TRP A 195 -0.71 -0.60 18.01
CA TRP A 195 -2.09 -0.91 17.63
C TRP A 195 -2.45 -2.38 17.80
N VAL A 196 -1.55 -3.31 17.48
CA VAL A 196 -1.80 -4.74 17.73
C VAL A 196 -1.94 -4.99 19.24
N LEU A 197 -0.98 -4.52 20.05
CA LEU A 197 -1.01 -4.70 21.51
C LEU A 197 -2.27 -4.08 22.14
N PHE A 198 -2.62 -2.87 21.71
CA PHE A 198 -3.80 -2.17 22.20
C PHE A 198 -5.09 -2.91 21.81
N THR A 199 -5.15 -3.50 20.62
CA THR A 199 -6.30 -4.28 20.15
C THR A 199 -6.44 -5.58 20.92
N LEU A 200 -5.33 -6.30 21.15
CA LEU A 200 -5.31 -7.51 21.95
C LEU A 200 -5.75 -7.22 23.39
N GLY A 201 -5.19 -6.17 24.01
CA GLY A 201 -5.59 -5.73 25.35
C GLY A 201 -7.08 -5.34 25.42
N SER A 202 -7.57 -4.61 24.42
CA SER A 202 -9.00 -4.24 24.32
C SER A 202 -9.90 -5.47 24.20
N GLY A 203 -9.54 -6.45 23.37
CA GLY A 203 -10.33 -7.66 23.19
C GLY A 203 -10.42 -8.51 24.45
N VAL A 204 -9.30 -8.68 25.16
CA VAL A 204 -9.28 -9.36 26.46
C VAL A 204 -10.18 -8.63 27.46
N LEU A 205 -10.02 -7.31 27.56
CA LEU A 205 -10.74 -6.46 28.51
C LEU A 205 -12.25 -6.46 28.27
N VAL A 206 -12.69 -6.42 27.00
CA VAL A 206 -14.11 -6.53 26.65
C VAL A 206 -14.66 -7.91 27.04
N SER A 207 -13.91 -8.99 26.80
CA SER A 207 -14.35 -10.35 27.09
C SER A 207 -14.47 -10.65 28.59
N MET A 208 -13.65 -10.01 29.43
CA MET A 208 -13.65 -10.20 30.89
C MET A 208 -14.83 -9.48 31.58
N GLY A 209 -15.63 -8.70 30.84
CA GLY A 209 -16.73 -7.92 31.40
C GLY A 209 -18.00 -8.71 31.70
N SER A 210 -17.99 -9.51 32.78
CA SER A 210 -19.15 -10.29 33.22
C SER A 210 -20.04 -9.59 34.26
N SER A 211 -19.55 -8.53 34.94
CA SER A 211 -20.30 -7.84 36.02
C SER A 211 -20.90 -6.50 35.58
N VAL A 212 -21.96 -6.03 36.28
CA VAL A 212 -22.70 -4.78 35.97
C VAL A 212 -21.79 -3.54 36.03
N SER A 213 -20.83 -3.51 36.97
CA SER A 213 -19.82 -2.43 37.02
C SER A 213 -18.88 -2.48 35.81
N THR A 214 -18.58 -3.67 35.30
CA THR A 214 -17.76 -3.85 34.10
C THR A 214 -18.52 -3.46 32.82
N VAL A 215 -19.85 -3.53 32.79
CA VAL A 215 -20.66 -3.07 31.63
C VAL A 215 -20.54 -1.56 31.44
N ARG A 216 -20.66 -0.77 32.52
CA ARG A 216 -20.48 0.71 32.45
C ARG A 216 -19.06 1.08 32.05
N PHE A 217 -18.07 0.39 32.59
CA PHE A 217 -16.68 0.58 32.21
C PHE A 217 -16.44 0.26 30.73
N ASN A 218 -16.96 -0.86 30.23
CA ASN A 218 -16.87 -1.23 28.81
C ASN A 218 -17.58 -0.22 27.90
N PHE A 219 -18.67 0.39 28.34
CA PHE A 219 -19.33 1.47 27.59
C PHE A 219 -18.40 2.69 27.45
N VAL A 220 -17.89 3.23 28.56
CA VAL A 220 -16.98 4.38 28.55
C VAL A 220 -15.69 4.08 27.78
N PHE A 221 -15.13 2.88 27.96
CA PHE A 221 -13.93 2.43 27.25
C PHE A 221 -14.15 2.37 25.74
N ASN A 222 -15.29 1.84 25.28
CA ASN A 222 -15.64 1.80 23.86
C ASN A 222 -15.84 3.19 23.26
N GLU A 223 -16.38 4.16 24.00
CA GLU A 223 -16.48 5.56 23.55
C GLU A 223 -15.10 6.20 23.39
N ILE A 224 -14.20 6.03 24.37
CA ILE A 224 -12.81 6.50 24.27
C ILE A 224 -12.11 5.87 23.07
N LEU A 225 -12.29 4.56 22.87
CA LEU A 225 -11.73 3.81 21.74
C LEU A 225 -12.26 4.32 20.40
N SER A 226 -13.56 4.65 20.34
CA SER A 226 -14.21 5.22 19.16
C SER A 226 -13.63 6.59 18.81
N ILE A 227 -13.52 7.48 19.80
CA ILE A 227 -12.93 8.82 19.64
C ILE A 227 -11.46 8.72 19.21
N ALA A 228 -10.66 7.88 19.85
CA ALA A 228 -9.28 7.66 19.48
C ALA A 228 -9.14 7.13 18.05
N SER A 229 -10.02 6.20 17.66
CA SER A 229 -10.09 5.67 16.29
C SER A 229 -10.46 6.75 15.27
N PHE A 230 -11.42 7.62 15.59
CA PHE A 230 -11.84 8.74 14.74
C PHE A 230 -10.67 9.69 14.44
N PHE A 231 -9.96 10.16 15.47
CA PHE A 231 -8.78 11.01 15.28
C PHE A 231 -7.68 10.30 14.51
N ASN A 232 -7.48 9.00 14.74
CA ASN A 232 -6.53 8.20 14.00
C ASN A 232 -6.86 8.16 12.50
N TYR A 233 -8.12 7.90 12.14
CA TYR A 233 -8.55 7.92 10.74
C TYR A 233 -8.43 9.30 10.10
N ILE A 234 -8.68 10.38 10.83
CA ILE A 234 -8.46 11.74 10.32
C ILE A 234 -6.97 11.95 10.00
N ILE A 235 -6.07 11.57 10.91
CA ILE A 235 -4.62 11.72 10.68
C ILE A 235 -4.20 10.88 9.47
N ILE A 236 -4.64 9.62 9.38
CA ILE A 236 -4.37 8.76 8.22
C ILE A 236 -4.89 9.40 6.94
N LEU A 237 -6.11 9.92 6.95
CA LEU A 237 -6.74 10.54 5.78
C LEU A 237 -5.97 11.80 5.35
N LEU A 238 -5.65 12.71 6.28
CA LEU A 238 -4.92 13.95 5.98
C LEU A 238 -3.53 13.67 5.42
N VAL A 239 -2.77 12.77 6.05
CA VAL A 239 -1.43 12.37 5.60
C VAL A 239 -1.51 11.71 4.24
N SER A 240 -2.41 10.74 4.08
CA SER A 240 -2.55 10.00 2.81
C SER A 240 -3.04 10.92 1.68
N ALA A 241 -3.93 11.87 1.96
CA ALA A 241 -4.42 12.85 0.99
C ALA A 241 -3.31 13.82 0.55
N TYR A 242 -2.49 14.30 1.50
CA TYR A 242 -1.32 15.14 1.21
C TYR A 242 -0.37 14.44 0.22
N TYR A 243 0.01 13.19 0.51
CA TYR A 243 0.91 12.43 -0.38
C TYR A 243 0.24 12.01 -1.69
N CYS A 244 -1.05 11.68 -1.69
CA CYS A 244 -1.78 11.38 -2.92
C CYS A 244 -1.81 12.59 -3.86
N TYR A 245 -2.14 13.77 -3.33
CA TYR A 245 -2.17 15.01 -4.10
C TYR A 245 -0.78 15.37 -4.63
N GLY A 246 0.23 15.30 -3.77
CA GLY A 246 1.62 15.54 -4.15
C GLY A 246 2.11 14.61 -5.25
N PHE A 247 1.88 13.31 -5.09
CA PHE A 247 2.30 12.30 -6.04
C PHE A 247 1.61 12.49 -7.41
N TYR A 248 0.31 12.79 -7.40
CA TYR A 248 -0.42 13.11 -8.62
C TYR A 248 0.21 14.30 -9.36
N ARG A 249 0.51 15.37 -8.61
CA ARG A 249 1.09 16.59 -9.15
C ARG A 249 2.47 16.37 -9.77
N ILE A 250 3.31 15.50 -9.16
CA ILE A 250 4.61 15.11 -9.70
C ILE A 250 4.44 14.33 -11.01
N ILE A 251 3.53 13.36 -11.06
CA ILE A 251 3.36 12.58 -12.28
C ILE A 251 2.81 13.45 -13.41
N GLU A 252 1.83 14.29 -13.12
CA GLU A 252 1.24 15.19 -14.11
C GLU A 252 2.31 16.11 -14.73
N SER A 253 3.17 16.72 -13.91
CA SER A 253 4.26 17.55 -14.42
C SER A 253 5.28 16.75 -15.25
N HIS A 254 5.63 15.53 -14.82
CA HIS A 254 6.52 14.65 -15.59
C HIS A 254 5.95 14.26 -16.94
N THR A 255 4.66 13.90 -16.98
CA THR A 255 4.01 13.53 -18.23
C THR A 255 3.93 14.72 -19.18
N LEU A 256 3.71 15.95 -18.69
CA LEU A 256 3.61 17.15 -19.53
C LEU A 256 4.97 17.68 -20.00
N SER A 257 6.04 17.48 -19.21
CA SER A 257 7.38 17.99 -19.52
C SER A 257 8.20 17.06 -20.43
N SER A 258 7.78 15.82 -20.64
CA SER A 258 8.56 14.85 -21.40
C SER A 258 8.36 15.04 -22.90
N SER A 259 9.44 15.34 -23.64
CA SER A 259 9.50 15.40 -25.11
C SER A 259 9.46 14.02 -25.79
N ARG A 260 8.87 13.01 -25.12
CA ARG A 260 8.75 11.64 -25.62
C ARG A 260 7.66 11.54 -26.70
N SER A 261 7.77 10.51 -27.56
CA SER A 261 6.74 10.18 -28.55
C SER A 261 5.35 10.11 -27.91
N THR A 262 4.34 10.67 -28.58
CA THR A 262 2.94 10.76 -28.13
C THR A 262 2.41 9.44 -27.53
N ASP A 263 2.70 8.30 -28.18
CA ASP A 263 2.25 6.97 -27.74
C ASP A 263 2.81 6.52 -26.38
N SER A 264 4.03 6.94 -26.04
CA SER A 264 4.65 6.61 -24.74
C SER A 264 4.05 7.48 -23.63
N GLN A 265 3.82 8.76 -23.93
CA GLN A 265 3.22 9.72 -23.01
C GLN A 265 1.79 9.33 -22.64
N GLU A 266 0.99 8.85 -23.61
CA GLU A 266 -0.36 8.35 -23.36
C GLU A 266 -0.39 7.10 -22.46
N LYS A 267 0.54 6.16 -22.67
CA LYS A 267 0.68 4.97 -21.83
C LYS A 267 1.05 5.33 -20.40
N GLU A 268 2.01 6.25 -20.22
CA GLU A 268 2.41 6.79 -18.91
C GLU A 268 1.24 7.48 -18.19
N LYS A 269 0.54 8.38 -18.89
CA LYS A 269 -0.64 9.07 -18.36
C LYS A 269 -1.75 8.10 -17.94
N LYS A 270 -1.96 7.01 -18.69
CA LYS A 270 -2.94 5.98 -18.35
C LYS A 270 -2.55 5.20 -17.09
N VAL A 271 -1.27 4.85 -16.93
CA VAL A 271 -0.77 4.17 -15.71
C VAL A 271 -0.91 5.09 -14.50
N ALA A 272 -0.52 6.36 -14.64
CA ALA A 272 -0.66 7.38 -13.60
C ALA A 272 -2.11 7.55 -13.15
N SER A 273 -3.03 7.65 -14.10
CA SER A 273 -4.47 7.75 -13.84
C SER A 273 -5.00 6.52 -13.09
N ASN A 274 -4.60 5.32 -13.50
CA ASN A 274 -5.01 4.10 -12.81
C ASN A 274 -4.47 4.03 -11.37
N PHE A 275 -3.22 4.43 -11.16
CA PHE A 275 -2.64 4.48 -9.83
C PHE A 275 -3.35 5.50 -8.93
N ARG A 276 -3.68 6.69 -9.45
CA ARG A 276 -4.50 7.69 -8.76
C ARG A 276 -5.84 7.11 -8.32
N LYS A 277 -6.50 6.34 -9.19
CA LYS A 277 -7.78 5.69 -8.86
C LYS A 277 -7.63 4.69 -7.70
N ILE A 278 -6.57 3.89 -7.70
CA ILE A 278 -6.27 2.96 -6.59
C ILE A 278 -6.05 3.74 -5.29
N PHE A 279 -5.23 4.80 -5.32
CA PHE A 279 -4.97 5.60 -4.12
C PHE A 279 -6.24 6.29 -3.61
N LEU A 280 -7.04 6.90 -4.48
CA LEU A 280 -8.32 7.50 -4.10
C LEU A 280 -9.30 6.46 -3.52
N ALA A 281 -9.33 5.25 -4.06
CA ALA A 281 -10.15 4.16 -3.52
C ALA A 281 -9.66 3.72 -2.13
N VAL A 282 -8.34 3.67 -1.90
CA VAL A 282 -7.78 3.41 -0.56
C VAL A 282 -8.08 4.56 0.41
N LEU A 283 -8.07 5.83 -0.05
CA LEU A 283 -8.46 7.01 0.73
C LEU A 283 -9.95 7.05 1.09
N ALA A 284 -10.80 6.43 0.28
CA ALA A 284 -12.22 6.33 0.60
C ALA A 284 -12.46 5.50 1.88
N LEU A 285 -11.60 4.52 2.18
CA LEU A 285 -11.76 3.66 3.36
C LEU A 285 -11.68 4.41 4.69
N PRO A 286 -10.66 5.23 5.01
CA PRO A 286 -10.66 6.02 6.23
C PRO A 286 -11.81 7.05 6.26
N LEU A 287 -12.18 7.63 5.11
CA LEU A 287 -13.32 8.55 5.02
C LEU A 287 -14.65 7.87 5.39
N ILE A 288 -14.88 6.67 4.87
CA ILE A 288 -16.05 5.84 5.20
C ILE A 288 -16.06 5.49 6.67
N ASN A 289 -14.91 5.11 7.23
CA ASN A 289 -14.81 4.82 8.66
C ASN A 289 -15.16 6.04 9.52
N ILE A 290 -14.69 7.23 9.14
CA ILE A 290 -15.04 8.49 9.81
C ILE A 290 -16.56 8.70 9.75
N LEU A 291 -17.16 8.58 8.57
CA LEU A 291 -18.60 8.74 8.39
C LEU A 291 -19.38 7.71 9.21
N GLY A 292 -18.96 6.45 9.21
CA GLY A 292 -19.55 5.38 10.01
C GLY A 292 -19.48 5.66 11.51
N THR A 293 -18.34 6.15 12.01
CA THR A 293 -18.22 6.54 13.42
C THR A 293 -19.13 7.71 13.80
N ILE A 294 -19.28 8.71 12.93
CA ILE A 294 -20.20 9.85 13.15
C ILE A 294 -21.64 9.37 13.17
N LEU A 295 -22.06 8.61 12.16
CA LEU A 295 -23.41 8.05 12.07
C LEU A 295 -23.73 7.22 13.31
N ARG A 296 -22.81 6.34 13.72
CA ARG A 296 -22.95 5.55 14.94
C ARG A 296 -23.14 6.44 16.17
N SER A 297 -22.33 7.48 16.33
CA SER A 297 -22.46 8.42 17.46
C SER A 297 -23.84 9.09 17.50
N ILE A 298 -24.40 9.45 16.34
CA ILE A 298 -25.73 10.06 16.25
C ILE A 298 -26.81 9.03 16.63
N PHE A 299 -26.74 7.82 16.08
CA PHE A 299 -27.76 6.79 16.32
C PHE A 299 -27.77 6.22 17.74
N VAL A 300 -26.64 6.27 18.47
CA VAL A 300 -26.58 5.88 19.88
C VAL A 300 -27.52 6.74 20.76
N HIS A 301 -27.86 7.96 20.34
CA HIS A 301 -28.75 8.84 21.09
C HIS A 301 -30.25 8.59 20.84
N TYR A 302 -30.61 7.61 19.99
CA TYR A 302 -32.02 7.27 19.66
C TYR A 302 -32.34 5.80 19.99
N PRO A 303 -32.68 5.47 21.27
CA PRO A 303 -32.79 4.10 21.77
C PRO A 303 -33.75 3.20 20.98
N SER A 304 -34.87 3.74 20.51
CA SER A 304 -35.96 3.01 19.84
C SER A 304 -35.60 2.51 18.44
N ILE A 305 -34.52 3.01 17.84
CA ILE A 305 -34.09 2.71 16.46
C ILE A 305 -32.82 1.82 16.44
N THR A 306 -32.24 1.54 17.60
CA THR A 306 -30.83 1.11 17.72
C THR A 306 -30.50 -0.26 17.15
N SER A 307 -31.32 -1.30 17.32
CA SER A 307 -30.94 -2.66 16.91
C SER A 307 -30.94 -2.85 15.39
N GLN A 308 -32.04 -2.46 14.73
CA GLN A 308 -32.16 -2.57 13.27
C GLN A 308 -31.16 -1.66 12.55
N VAL A 309 -30.92 -0.45 13.06
CA VAL A 309 -29.91 0.45 12.48
C VAL A 309 -28.49 -0.08 12.69
N ARG A 310 -28.18 -0.72 13.82
CA ARG A 310 -26.87 -1.39 14.02
C ARG A 310 -26.67 -2.56 13.05
N ILE A 311 -27.73 -3.33 12.78
CA ILE A 311 -27.69 -4.41 11.79
C ILE A 311 -27.50 -3.84 10.38
N ALA A 312 -28.27 -2.82 10.03
CA ALA A 312 -28.17 -2.14 8.73
C ALA A 312 -26.80 -1.50 8.54
N ASP A 313 -26.25 -0.85 9.57
CA ASP A 313 -24.91 -0.26 9.58
C ASP A 313 -23.82 -1.32 9.39
N LEU A 314 -23.94 -2.46 10.06
CA LEU A 314 -23.03 -3.59 9.89
C LEU A 314 -23.08 -4.14 8.46
N LEU A 315 -24.28 -4.38 7.91
CA LEU A 315 -24.45 -4.86 6.53
C LEU A 315 -23.90 -3.85 5.52
N LEU A 316 -24.25 -2.57 5.68
CA LEU A 316 -23.82 -1.50 4.79
C LEU A 316 -22.30 -1.38 4.78
N HIS A 317 -21.68 -1.29 5.96
CA HIS A 317 -20.22 -1.17 6.04
C HIS A 317 -19.53 -2.44 5.54
N GLN A 318 -19.88 -3.61 6.06
CA GLN A 318 -19.11 -4.83 5.82
C GLN A 318 -19.34 -5.44 4.44
N ILE A 319 -20.58 -5.46 3.96
CA ILE A 319 -20.92 -6.12 2.70
C ILE A 319 -20.85 -5.12 1.55
N ILE A 320 -21.51 -3.97 1.68
CA ILE A 320 -21.64 -3.06 0.54
C ILE A 320 -20.35 -2.28 0.40
N VAL A 321 -19.94 -1.55 1.42
CA VAL A 321 -18.87 -0.57 1.27
C VAL A 321 -17.49 -1.24 1.19
N TYR A 322 -17.12 -2.08 2.15
CA TYR A 322 -15.81 -2.74 2.16
C TYR A 322 -15.64 -3.70 0.99
N CYS A 323 -16.58 -4.66 0.79
CA CYS A 323 -16.42 -5.61 -0.31
C CYS A 323 -16.40 -4.87 -1.67
N CYS A 324 -17.28 -3.89 -1.94
CA CYS A 324 -17.25 -3.21 -3.24
C CYS A 324 -15.95 -2.45 -3.51
N ILE A 325 -15.41 -1.73 -2.52
CA ILE A 325 -14.15 -0.99 -2.69
C ILE A 325 -12.97 -1.94 -2.91
N GLU A 326 -12.91 -3.02 -2.14
CA GLU A 326 -11.86 -4.01 -2.27
C GLU A 326 -11.93 -4.70 -3.64
N TRP A 327 -13.12 -5.07 -4.10
CA TRP A 327 -13.33 -5.64 -5.44
C TRP A 327 -12.89 -4.68 -6.55
N ILE A 328 -13.22 -3.39 -6.45
CA ILE A 328 -12.77 -2.37 -7.39
C ILE A 328 -11.23 -2.34 -7.43
N ILE A 329 -10.59 -2.35 -6.26
CA ILE A 329 -9.13 -2.29 -6.16
C ILE A 329 -8.48 -3.57 -6.69
N PHE A 330 -9.01 -4.75 -6.36
CA PHE A 330 -8.54 -6.03 -6.91
C PHE A 330 -8.69 -6.06 -8.43
N ALA A 331 -9.81 -5.58 -8.98
CA ALA A 331 -10.00 -5.48 -10.42
C ALA A 331 -8.96 -4.54 -11.07
N PHE A 332 -8.64 -3.40 -10.45
CA PHE A 332 -7.60 -2.49 -10.93
C PHE A 332 -6.20 -3.13 -10.87
N ILE A 333 -5.85 -3.77 -9.74
CA ILE A 333 -4.56 -4.45 -9.57
C ILE A 333 -4.42 -5.58 -10.58
N PHE A 334 -5.46 -6.39 -10.77
CA PHE A 334 -5.46 -7.50 -11.72
C PHE A 334 -5.32 -7.02 -13.16
N ARG A 335 -6.12 -6.02 -13.58
CA ARG A 335 -6.01 -5.42 -14.92
C ARG A 335 -4.63 -4.82 -15.17
N SER A 336 -4.08 -4.10 -14.17
CA SER A 336 -2.73 -3.54 -14.23
C SER A 336 -1.68 -4.65 -14.38
N SER A 337 -1.77 -5.71 -13.57
CA SER A 337 -0.87 -6.87 -13.60
C SER A 337 -0.89 -7.56 -14.96
N ARG A 338 -2.08 -7.81 -15.53
CA ARG A 338 -2.24 -8.44 -16.85
C ARG A 338 -1.62 -7.59 -17.97
N ASN A 339 -1.77 -6.27 -17.90
CA ASN A 339 -1.17 -5.37 -18.88
C ASN A 339 0.37 -5.38 -18.80
N GLN A 340 0.94 -5.47 -17.59
CA GLN A 340 2.39 -5.60 -17.40
C GLN A 340 2.96 -6.91 -17.95
N VAL A 341 2.24 -8.02 -17.79
CA VAL A 341 2.66 -9.32 -18.37
C VAL A 341 2.62 -9.27 -19.89
N ARG A 342 1.54 -8.72 -20.47
CA ARG A 342 1.40 -8.57 -21.93
C ARG A 342 2.50 -7.71 -22.55
N SER A 343 2.86 -6.59 -21.91
CA SER A 343 3.93 -5.74 -22.42
C SER A 343 5.29 -6.43 -22.36
N ARG A 344 5.59 -7.18 -21.30
CA ARG A 344 6.81 -8.00 -21.20
C ARG A 344 6.89 -9.08 -22.27
N GLY A 345 5.76 -9.72 -22.59
CA GLY A 345 5.68 -10.71 -23.67
C GLY A 345 5.97 -10.10 -25.05
N ALA A 346 5.39 -8.93 -25.35
CA ALA A 346 5.62 -8.22 -26.60
C ALA A 346 7.09 -7.78 -26.78
N SER A 347 7.74 -7.29 -25.71
CA SER A 347 9.15 -6.91 -25.75
C SER A 347 10.08 -8.11 -25.99
N ARG A 348 9.75 -9.29 -25.46
CA ARG A 348 10.52 -10.52 -25.71
C ARG A 348 10.38 -11.03 -27.14
N ALA A 349 9.17 -10.97 -27.71
CA ALA A 349 8.91 -11.36 -29.09
C ALA A 349 9.68 -10.49 -30.10
N PHE A 350 9.85 -9.19 -29.81
CA PHE A 350 10.61 -8.28 -30.66
C PHE A 350 12.13 -8.52 -30.59
N SER A 351 12.64 -8.95 -29.43
CA SER A 351 14.06 -9.33 -29.27
C SER A 351 14.40 -10.71 -29.86
N SER A 352 13.41 -11.53 -30.16
CA SER A 352 13.58 -12.86 -30.74
C SER A 352 13.29 -12.92 -32.24
N SER A 353 13.06 -11.78 -32.91
CA SER A 353 13.11 -11.76 -34.38
C SER A 353 14.54 -12.13 -34.79
N PRO A 354 14.73 -13.25 -35.53
CA PRO A 354 16.05 -13.60 -36.01
C PRO A 354 16.51 -12.43 -36.86
N SER A 355 17.64 -11.83 -36.48
CA SER A 355 18.38 -10.96 -37.38
C SER A 355 18.60 -11.77 -38.65
N ASN A 356 17.86 -11.44 -39.71
CA ASN A 356 18.14 -11.96 -41.04
C ASN A 356 19.63 -11.74 -41.27
N ASN A 357 20.36 -12.86 -41.36
CA ASN A 357 21.74 -12.90 -41.76
C ASN A 357 21.87 -12.08 -43.03
N PHE A 358 22.41 -10.87 -42.89
CA PHE A 358 22.99 -10.14 -44.01
C PHE A 358 24.21 -10.96 -44.42
N SER A 359 24.00 -11.89 -45.34
CA SER A 359 25.06 -12.68 -45.96
C SER A 359 25.95 -11.73 -46.75
N HIS A 360 27.05 -11.31 -46.15
CA HIS A 360 28.20 -10.83 -46.90
C HIS A 360 28.78 -12.01 -47.69
N PRO A 361 28.99 -11.89 -49.01
CA PRO A 361 29.73 -12.88 -49.76
C PRO A 361 31.22 -12.61 -49.60
N GLY A 362 31.99 -13.65 -49.27
CA GLY A 362 33.41 -13.72 -49.57
C GLY A 362 34.34 -13.77 -48.36
N GLY A 363 35.19 -14.80 -48.33
CA GLY A 363 36.42 -14.78 -47.54
C GLY A 363 36.78 -16.12 -46.92
N ASN A 364 37.27 -17.05 -47.73
CA ASN A 364 38.07 -18.19 -47.25
C ASN A 364 39.27 -17.66 -46.46
N THR A 365 39.42 -18.07 -45.21
CA THR A 365 40.74 -18.39 -44.64
C THR A 365 40.62 -19.31 -43.43
N SER A 366 41.33 -20.41 -43.56
CA SER A 366 41.71 -21.41 -42.57
C SER A 366 42.46 -20.84 -41.36
N GLY A 367 42.24 -21.39 -40.16
CA GLY A 367 43.27 -21.41 -39.11
C GLY A 367 42.81 -21.45 -37.65
N SER A 368 43.14 -22.56 -36.97
CA SER A 368 43.25 -22.80 -35.51
C SER A 368 41.95 -22.76 -34.67
N LYS A 369 41.43 -23.90 -34.19
CA LYS A 369 41.86 -24.66 -33.00
C LYS A 369 42.18 -23.78 -31.79
N LEU A 370 41.20 -23.62 -30.89
CA LEU A 370 41.38 -23.86 -29.46
C LEU A 370 40.01 -24.13 -28.81
N GLN A 371 40.00 -25.22 -28.05
CA GLN A 371 38.86 -25.91 -27.49
C GLN A 371 38.72 -25.52 -26.01
N ALA A 372 37.47 -25.39 -25.57
CA ALA A 372 36.99 -25.58 -24.20
C ALA A 372 37.55 -24.70 -23.07
N ALA A 373 36.76 -23.71 -22.66
CA ALA A 373 36.57 -23.38 -21.25
C ALA A 373 35.07 -23.32 -20.97
N SER A 374 34.55 -24.42 -20.42
CA SER A 374 33.22 -24.50 -19.81
C SER A 374 33.22 -23.67 -18.53
N GLY A 375 32.65 -22.48 -18.60
CA GLY A 375 32.32 -21.65 -17.44
C GLY A 375 30.87 -21.22 -17.53
N SER A 376 29.97 -22.00 -16.94
CA SER A 376 28.57 -21.63 -16.74
C SER A 376 28.49 -20.41 -15.82
N MET A 377 28.41 -19.20 -16.39
CA MET A 377 27.98 -18.02 -15.66
C MET A 377 26.44 -18.07 -15.52
N PRO A 378 25.88 -17.92 -14.31
CA PRO A 378 24.46 -17.67 -14.18
C PRO A 378 24.15 -16.30 -14.78
N ALA A 379 23.13 -16.27 -15.65
CA ALA A 379 22.58 -15.05 -16.20
C ALA A 379 22.24 -14.05 -15.08
N PRO A 380 22.54 -12.74 -15.23
CA PRO A 380 22.16 -11.77 -14.22
C PRO A 380 20.65 -11.68 -14.13
N SER A 381 20.12 -11.94 -12.94
CA SER A 381 18.72 -11.78 -12.57
C SER A 381 18.34 -10.30 -12.53
N THR A 382 18.15 -9.67 -13.69
CA THR A 382 17.51 -8.36 -13.80
C THR A 382 15.99 -8.52 -13.82
N THR A 383 15.43 -8.79 -12.64
CA THR A 383 13.98 -8.73 -12.40
C THR A 383 13.70 -7.75 -11.27
N GLN A 384 14.10 -6.49 -11.46
CA GLN A 384 13.67 -5.40 -10.60
C GLN A 384 13.36 -4.19 -11.46
N ALA A 385 12.29 -3.50 -11.06
CA ALA A 385 11.81 -2.23 -11.58
C ALA A 385 10.77 -2.32 -12.71
N THR A 386 9.51 -2.11 -12.34
CA THR A 386 8.52 -1.56 -13.28
C THR A 386 7.54 -0.57 -12.64
N LEU A 387 7.58 -0.34 -11.32
CA LEU A 387 6.95 0.84 -10.70
C LEU A 387 7.98 1.92 -10.31
N THR A 388 9.20 1.51 -9.95
CA THR A 388 10.31 2.41 -9.58
C THR A 388 11.14 2.90 -10.76
N THR A 389 11.16 2.20 -11.90
CA THR A 389 11.79 2.67 -13.16
C THR A 389 10.90 3.67 -13.91
N PHE A 390 9.58 3.64 -13.73
CA PHE A 390 8.66 4.49 -14.51
C PHE A 390 8.80 5.99 -14.19
N VAL A 391 9.32 6.33 -13.01
CA VAL A 391 9.60 7.73 -12.61
C VAL A 391 11.12 7.99 -12.51
N GLY A 392 11.98 7.03 -12.86
CA GLY A 392 13.42 7.09 -12.55
C GLY A 392 14.40 6.63 -13.64
N SER A 393 13.97 6.18 -14.81
CA SER A 393 14.86 5.49 -15.75
C SER A 393 14.80 6.03 -17.17
N GLU A 394 15.68 7.01 -17.42
CA GLU A 394 16.58 7.16 -18.60
C GLU A 394 17.01 8.62 -18.74
N ALA A 395 16.12 9.57 -18.40
CA ALA A 395 16.43 11.01 -18.42
C ALA A 395 17.48 11.37 -17.36
N SER A 396 17.27 11.00 -16.08
CA SER A 396 18.24 11.29 -15.01
C SER A 396 19.56 10.52 -15.16
N ARG A 397 19.58 9.36 -15.83
CA ARG A 397 20.84 8.60 -16.04
C ARG A 397 21.71 9.25 -17.12
N ARG A 398 21.12 9.88 -18.14
CA ARG A 398 21.84 10.62 -19.18
C ARG A 398 22.32 11.99 -18.68
N GLU A 399 21.54 12.67 -17.85
CA GLU A 399 21.89 13.99 -17.31
C GLU A 399 23.06 13.93 -16.32
N TYR A 400 23.16 12.86 -15.51
CA TYR A 400 24.33 12.64 -14.63
C TYR A 400 25.56 12.09 -15.38
N ALA A 401 25.38 11.27 -16.42
CA ALA A 401 26.49 10.77 -17.22
C ALA A 401 27.14 11.89 -18.07
N ALA A 402 26.36 12.83 -18.60
CA ALA A 402 26.85 13.95 -19.38
C ALA A 402 27.71 14.94 -18.56
N HIS A 403 27.54 14.99 -17.24
CA HIS A 403 28.35 15.84 -16.35
C HIS A 403 29.59 15.14 -15.77
N SER A 404 29.74 13.82 -15.92
CA SER A 404 30.87 13.06 -15.35
C SER A 404 32.01 12.78 -16.34
N THR A 405 31.87 13.07 -17.64
CA THR A 405 32.85 12.69 -18.66
C THR A 405 33.84 13.78 -19.08
N ASN A 406 33.80 14.98 -18.49
CA ASN A 406 34.77 16.05 -18.78
C ASN A 406 35.64 16.33 -17.54
N GLY A 407 36.71 15.57 -17.35
CA GLY A 407 37.71 15.91 -16.33
C GLY A 407 38.60 14.77 -15.89
N ALA A 408 39.44 14.23 -16.79
CA ALA A 408 40.58 13.39 -16.39
C ALA A 408 41.71 13.52 -17.43
N THR A 409 42.27 14.72 -17.58
CA THR A 409 43.59 14.90 -18.18
C THR A 409 44.62 14.74 -17.06
N VAL A 410 45.27 13.57 -17.03
CA VAL A 410 46.38 13.26 -16.12
C VAL A 410 47.61 14.05 -16.58
N SER A 411 47.96 15.10 -15.83
CA SER A 411 49.24 15.80 -15.96
C SER A 411 50.24 15.16 -15.00
N SER A 412 51.27 14.53 -15.56
CA SER A 412 52.43 14.01 -14.84
C SER A 412 53.35 15.16 -14.40
N ALA A 413 53.58 15.30 -13.10
CA ALA A 413 54.66 16.13 -12.55
C ALA A 413 55.87 15.25 -12.18
N PRO A 414 57.11 15.74 -12.36
CA PRO A 414 58.32 14.96 -12.14
C PRO A 414 58.74 14.95 -10.67
N ALA A 415 59.39 13.86 -10.28
CA ALA A 415 60.05 13.70 -9.00
C ALA A 415 61.29 14.62 -8.89
N SER A 416 61.51 15.16 -7.69
CA SER A 416 62.83 15.64 -7.25
C SER A 416 63.16 15.04 -5.87
N PRO A 417 64.43 14.68 -5.62
CA PRO A 417 64.84 13.92 -4.44
C PRO A 417 65.33 14.81 -3.30
N ALA A 418 65.06 14.38 -2.06
CA ALA A 418 65.96 14.31 -0.91
C ALA A 418 65.16 13.82 0.31
#